data_AF-A0A9E6DT83-F1
#
_entry.id   AF-A0A9E6DT83-F1
#
_cell.length_a   1.000
_cell.length_b   1.000
_cell.length_c   1.000
_cell.angle_alpha   90.00
_cell.angle_beta   90.00
_cell.angle_gamma   90.00
#
_symmetry.space_group_name_H-M   'P 1'
#
loop_
_entity.id
_entity.type
_entity.pdbx_description
1 polymer ?
#
loop_
_entity_poly.entity_id
_entity_poly.type
_entity_poly.pdbx_seq_one_letter_code
_entity_poly.pdbx_strand_id
1 'polypeptide(L)'
;MITLLVLFSLSLQAFTARAAVILQYHHVSEDTPAITSVTPTQFKEQMQYLADNDFIVTPLSQLVDAIRNQRPIAENTVVITFDDGYKSIAETAHPILKEYGFPYTLFVSIEPIRAKYAEMMSWKALLQLSKEGAEIANHSWGHEHLIRRSEGESAAQWMSRIETNILETEAEISKATGQNHKMLAYPYGEYNQALEDMLSRNGFVGLGQQSGAAGAYSSLTALPRFPVAGVYADLASLKVKIHSLNMPVLSIMPSDPELKDGNWRPELKLTLDMSDIYPHQMMCFIQGQGAKKPLWLSENEFSIRAEFDLPPGRSRYNCTVPSKTKSGYYWFSQAWVRVGPASAGRE
;
A
#
# COMPACT_ATOMS: atom_id res chain seq x y z
N MET A 1 -24.40 -27.41 -53.72
CA MET A 1 -23.20 -27.09 -52.92
C MET A 1 -23.58 -26.04 -51.90
N ILE A 2 -23.75 -26.43 -50.63
CA ILE A 2 -24.06 -25.51 -49.54
C ILE A 2 -22.72 -25.16 -48.89
N THR A 3 -22.28 -23.91 -49.04
CA THR A 3 -21.06 -23.41 -48.43
C THR A 3 -21.35 -23.06 -46.98
N LEU A 4 -20.86 -23.88 -46.06
CA LEU A 4 -20.95 -23.65 -44.62
C LEU A 4 -19.96 -22.54 -44.23
N LEU A 5 -20.45 -21.34 -43.95
CA LEU A 5 -19.64 -20.27 -43.36
C LEU A 5 -19.36 -20.62 -41.90
N VAL A 6 -18.15 -21.07 -41.60
CA VAL A 6 -17.67 -21.22 -40.22
C VAL A 6 -17.26 -19.83 -39.74
N LEU A 7 -18.11 -19.22 -38.90
CA LEU A 7 -17.76 -18.04 -38.12
C LEU A 7 -16.71 -18.44 -37.08
N PHE A 8 -15.44 -18.16 -37.37
CA PHE A 8 -14.38 -18.18 -36.38
C PHE A 8 -14.59 -16.99 -35.44
N SER A 9 -15.22 -17.23 -34.30
CA SER A 9 -15.22 -16.31 -33.17
C SER A 9 -13.78 -16.19 -32.67
N LEU A 10 -13.04 -15.18 -33.14
CA LEU A 10 -11.78 -14.77 -32.54
C LEU A 10 -12.12 -14.26 -31.13
N SER A 11 -12.09 -15.14 -30.13
CA SER A 11 -12.00 -14.73 -28.75
C SER A 11 -10.64 -14.05 -28.59
N LEU A 12 -10.59 -12.73 -28.80
CA LEU A 12 -9.51 -11.91 -28.28
C LEU A 12 -9.51 -12.15 -26.76
N GLN A 13 -8.64 -13.02 -26.27
CA GLN A 13 -8.20 -12.95 -24.89
C GLN A 13 -7.40 -11.66 -24.78
N ALA A 14 -8.11 -10.55 -24.59
CA ALA A 14 -7.50 -9.29 -24.23
C ALA A 14 -6.64 -9.54 -22.99
N PHE A 15 -5.37 -9.13 -23.06
CA PHE A 15 -4.42 -9.17 -21.96
C PHE A 15 -5.02 -8.40 -20.78
N THR A 16 -5.66 -9.13 -19.88
CA THR A 16 -6.30 -8.52 -18.72
C THR A 16 -5.18 -7.89 -17.90
N ALA A 17 -5.19 -6.57 -17.81
CA ALA A 17 -4.42 -5.92 -16.77
C ALA A 17 -4.88 -6.45 -15.41
N ARG A 18 -3.93 -6.50 -14.48
CA ARG A 18 -4.10 -7.12 -13.16
C ARG A 18 -3.49 -6.25 -12.07
N ALA A 19 -3.40 -4.95 -12.30
CA ALA A 19 -2.71 -4.06 -11.39
C ALA A 19 -3.49 -2.76 -11.19
N ALA A 20 -3.54 -2.31 -9.95
CA ALA A 20 -3.96 -0.97 -9.58
C ALA A 20 -2.87 -0.31 -8.74
N VAL A 21 -2.78 1.01 -8.82
CA VAL A 21 -1.89 1.79 -7.98
C VAL A 21 -2.67 2.36 -6.80
N ILE A 22 -2.24 2.04 -5.59
CA ILE A 22 -2.83 2.57 -4.36
C ILE A 22 -2.01 3.77 -3.90
N LEU A 23 -2.63 4.95 -3.88
CA LEU A 23 -2.03 6.20 -3.41
C LEU A 23 -2.31 6.39 -1.93
N GLN A 24 -1.28 6.78 -1.18
CA GLN A 24 -1.37 7.04 0.25
C GLN A 24 -1.07 8.52 0.52
N TYR A 25 -2.08 9.22 1.01
CA TYR A 25 -2.01 10.59 1.51
C TYR A 25 -2.16 10.59 3.04
N HIS A 26 -1.83 11.71 3.70
CA HIS A 26 -2.18 11.93 5.11
C HIS A 26 -2.87 13.29 5.25
N HIS A 27 -2.12 14.38 5.07
CA HIS A 27 -2.66 15.74 5.09
C HIS A 27 -2.84 16.30 3.69
N VAL A 28 -3.92 17.07 3.50
CA VAL A 28 -4.08 18.00 2.36
C VAL A 28 -4.15 19.41 2.92
N SER A 29 -2.97 20.02 3.13
CA SER A 29 -2.83 21.27 3.88
C SER A 29 -1.48 21.95 3.59
N GLU A 30 -1.45 23.26 3.72
CA GLU A 30 -0.23 24.10 3.69
C GLU A 30 0.41 24.24 5.09
N ASP A 31 -0.37 24.05 6.15
CA ASP A 31 -0.02 24.45 7.51
C ASP A 31 0.48 23.29 8.40
N THR A 32 0.59 22.08 7.83
CA THR A 32 1.02 20.86 8.51
C THR A 32 2.43 20.45 8.06
N PRO A 33 3.13 19.55 8.81
CA PRO A 33 4.48 19.15 8.44
C PRO A 33 4.58 18.64 7.00
N ALA A 34 5.44 19.27 6.18
CA ALA A 34 5.53 19.01 4.75
C ALA A 34 5.85 17.55 4.40
N ILE A 35 6.53 16.83 5.31
CA ILE A 35 6.92 15.42 5.10
C ILE A 35 5.73 14.46 4.98
N THR A 36 4.58 14.81 5.55
CA THR A 36 3.31 14.04 5.48
C THR A 36 2.18 14.81 4.80
N SER A 37 2.48 15.95 4.16
CA SER A 37 1.47 16.82 3.56
C SER A 37 1.62 16.91 2.05
N VAL A 38 0.48 17.05 1.36
CA VAL A 38 0.38 17.62 0.02
C VAL A 38 -0.41 18.92 0.12
N THR A 39 -0.07 19.92 -0.68
CA THR A 39 -0.84 21.17 -0.69
C THR A 39 -2.23 20.96 -1.34
N PRO A 40 -3.24 21.79 -1.02
CA PRO A 40 -4.53 21.72 -1.70
C PRO A 40 -4.42 21.87 -3.22
N THR A 41 -3.52 22.75 -3.68
CA THR A 41 -3.25 22.98 -5.10
C THR A 41 -2.67 21.74 -5.76
N GLN A 42 -1.60 21.16 -5.19
CA GLN A 42 -1.00 19.93 -5.72
C GLN A 42 -2.01 18.78 -5.73
N PHE A 43 -2.80 18.62 -4.66
CA PHE A 43 -3.82 17.59 -4.60
C PHE A 43 -4.87 17.77 -5.70
N LYS A 44 -5.36 19.00 -5.92
CA LYS A 44 -6.30 19.30 -7.00
C LYS A 44 -5.71 19.02 -8.38
N GLU A 45 -4.45 19.40 -8.63
CA GLU A 45 -3.75 19.10 -9.88
C GLU A 45 -3.61 17.59 -10.12
N GLN A 46 -3.33 16.81 -9.08
CA GLN A 46 -3.25 15.36 -9.17
C GLN A 46 -4.62 14.75 -9.51
N MET A 47 -5.71 15.21 -8.86
CA MET A 47 -7.06 14.71 -9.16
C MET A 47 -7.50 15.09 -10.58
N GLN A 48 -7.25 16.33 -11.00
CA GLN A 48 -7.50 16.77 -12.38
C GLN A 48 -6.74 15.91 -13.39
N TYR A 49 -5.46 15.59 -13.11
CA TYR A 49 -4.69 14.73 -13.99
C TYR A 49 -5.30 13.33 -14.13
N LEU A 50 -5.77 12.72 -13.04
CA LEU A 50 -6.46 11.43 -13.11
C LEU A 50 -7.73 11.51 -13.99
N ALA A 51 -8.52 12.58 -13.82
CA ALA A 51 -9.74 12.81 -14.61
C ALA A 51 -9.44 13.04 -16.10
N ASP A 52 -8.40 13.82 -16.42
CA ASP A 52 -8.05 14.18 -17.80
C ASP A 52 -7.35 13.07 -18.59
N ASN A 53 -6.87 12.01 -17.92
CA ASN A 53 -6.06 10.95 -18.51
C ASN A 53 -6.69 9.56 -18.35
N ASP A 54 -8.03 9.50 -18.31
CA ASP A 54 -8.83 8.28 -18.32
C ASP A 54 -8.48 7.26 -17.22
N PHE A 55 -8.07 7.74 -16.04
CA PHE A 55 -7.86 6.87 -14.90
C PHE A 55 -9.20 6.42 -14.29
N ILE A 56 -9.26 5.14 -13.92
CA ILE A 56 -10.40 4.57 -13.21
C ILE A 56 -10.10 4.63 -11.71
N VAL A 57 -10.73 5.57 -11.01
CA VAL A 57 -10.62 5.65 -9.55
C VAL A 57 -11.65 4.72 -8.91
N THR A 58 -11.18 3.67 -8.23
CA THR A 58 -12.04 2.63 -7.65
C THR A 58 -11.97 2.63 -6.11
N PRO A 59 -13.06 2.27 -5.40
CA PRO A 59 -12.98 2.00 -3.97
C PRO A 59 -11.98 0.88 -3.67
N LEU A 60 -11.30 0.97 -2.53
CA LEU A 60 -10.30 -0.03 -2.15
C LEU A 60 -10.93 -1.41 -1.95
N SER A 61 -12.13 -1.48 -1.37
CA SER A 61 -12.88 -2.74 -1.21
C SER A 61 -13.07 -3.48 -2.53
N GLN A 62 -13.36 -2.77 -3.62
CA GLN A 62 -13.53 -3.36 -4.94
C GLN A 62 -12.22 -3.91 -5.50
N LEU A 63 -11.10 -3.19 -5.31
CA LEU A 63 -9.78 -3.70 -5.68
C LEU A 63 -9.42 -4.95 -4.89
N VAL A 64 -9.63 -4.93 -3.57
CA VAL A 64 -9.40 -6.08 -2.68
C VAL A 64 -10.20 -7.29 -3.15
N ASP A 65 -11.50 -7.11 -3.43
CA ASP A 65 -12.35 -8.18 -3.92
C ASP A 65 -11.94 -8.65 -5.32
N ALA A 66 -11.43 -7.78 -6.17
CA ALA A 66 -10.89 -8.17 -7.47
C ALA A 66 -9.65 -9.06 -7.31
N ILE A 67 -8.67 -8.66 -6.47
CA ILE A 67 -7.46 -9.44 -6.20
C ILE A 67 -7.82 -10.80 -5.57
N ARG A 68 -8.65 -10.79 -4.51
CA ARG A 68 -9.06 -11.99 -3.78
C ARG A 68 -9.73 -13.02 -4.68
N ASN A 69 -10.57 -12.56 -5.60
CA ASN A 69 -11.31 -13.43 -6.53
C ASN A 69 -10.63 -13.58 -7.90
N GLN A 70 -9.37 -13.15 -8.03
CA GLN A 70 -8.60 -13.20 -9.27
C GLN A 70 -9.33 -12.61 -10.49
N ARG A 71 -10.15 -11.57 -10.26
CA ARG A 71 -10.85 -10.85 -11.32
C ARG A 71 -9.91 -9.88 -12.03
N PRO A 72 -10.12 -9.63 -13.34
CA PRO A 72 -9.39 -8.61 -14.07
C PRO A 72 -9.48 -7.23 -13.39
N ILE A 73 -8.37 -6.49 -13.41
CA ILE A 73 -8.31 -5.09 -12.96
C ILE A 73 -8.04 -4.23 -14.19
N ALA A 74 -8.89 -3.24 -14.46
CA ALA A 74 -8.72 -2.42 -15.65
C ALA A 74 -7.36 -1.69 -15.68
N GLU A 75 -6.86 -1.38 -16.87
CA GLU A 75 -5.69 -0.51 -16.99
C GLU A 75 -5.99 0.88 -16.42
N ASN A 76 -4.94 1.57 -15.96
CA ASN A 76 -5.06 2.87 -15.32
C ASN A 76 -6.01 2.88 -14.11
N THR A 77 -6.13 1.76 -13.38
CA THR A 77 -6.88 1.72 -12.12
C THR A 77 -6.04 2.33 -10.99
N VAL A 78 -6.63 3.30 -10.28
CA VAL A 78 -6.04 3.95 -9.10
C VAL A 78 -6.99 3.84 -7.92
N VAL A 79 -6.43 3.68 -6.73
CA VAL A 79 -7.15 3.77 -5.45
C VAL A 79 -6.57 4.92 -4.65
N ILE A 80 -7.44 5.75 -4.07
CA ILE A 80 -7.04 6.87 -3.23
C ILE A 80 -7.27 6.48 -1.77
N THR A 81 -6.21 6.55 -0.96
CA THR A 81 -6.28 6.27 0.47
C THR A 81 -5.68 7.41 1.28
N PHE A 82 -6.25 7.63 2.46
CA PHE A 82 -5.74 8.57 3.46
C PHE A 82 -5.53 7.83 4.78
N ASP A 83 -4.43 8.13 5.45
CA ASP A 83 -4.12 7.60 6.79
C ASP A 83 -4.46 8.65 7.88
N ASP A 84 -4.44 8.20 9.14
CA ASP A 84 -4.56 8.95 10.40
C ASP A 84 -5.91 9.61 10.75
N GLY A 85 -6.74 10.00 9.78
CA GLY A 85 -8.03 10.63 10.08
C GLY A 85 -7.99 12.14 10.37
N TYR A 86 -7.06 12.86 9.75
CA TYR A 86 -6.90 14.31 9.91
C TYR A 86 -8.08 15.16 9.39
N LYS A 87 -8.43 16.24 10.09
CA LYS A 87 -9.51 17.17 9.71
C LYS A 87 -9.33 17.80 8.32
N SER A 88 -8.08 17.99 7.88
CA SER A 88 -7.75 18.50 6.55
C SER A 88 -8.36 17.67 5.42
N ILE A 89 -8.59 16.37 5.66
CA ILE A 89 -9.24 15.48 4.71
C ILE A 89 -10.72 15.87 4.53
N ALA A 90 -11.46 16.11 5.61
CA ALA A 90 -12.85 16.56 5.53
C ALA A 90 -12.97 17.98 4.98
N GLU A 91 -12.08 18.88 5.41
CA GLU A 91 -12.17 20.31 5.12
C GLU A 91 -11.69 20.65 3.70
N THR A 92 -10.72 19.88 3.18
CA THR A 92 -10.04 20.20 1.92
C THR A 92 -10.10 19.07 0.90
N ALA A 93 -9.70 17.85 1.26
CA ALA A 93 -9.60 16.76 0.28
C ALA A 93 -10.98 16.29 -0.21
N HIS A 94 -11.93 16.11 0.69
CA HIS A 94 -13.28 15.62 0.39
C HIS A 94 -14.05 16.50 -0.60
N PRO A 95 -14.12 17.84 -0.43
CA PRO A 95 -14.72 18.73 -1.44
C PRO A 95 -14.11 18.56 -2.83
N ILE A 96 -12.78 18.45 -2.93
CA ILE A 96 -12.07 18.25 -4.20
C ILE A 96 -12.43 16.90 -4.81
N LEU A 97 -12.37 15.81 -4.04
CA LEU A 97 -12.72 14.46 -4.52
C LEU A 97 -14.17 14.39 -5.01
N LYS A 98 -15.08 15.11 -4.33
CA LYS A 98 -16.48 15.23 -4.70
C LYS A 98 -16.70 15.95 -6.02
N GLU A 99 -15.88 16.95 -6.38
CA GLU A 99 -15.93 17.60 -7.70
C GLU A 99 -15.71 16.59 -8.84
N TYR A 100 -14.87 15.57 -8.62
CA TYR A 100 -14.57 14.52 -9.61
C TYR A 100 -15.39 13.23 -9.44
N GLY A 101 -16.17 13.12 -8.36
CA GLY A 101 -16.88 11.89 -8.01
C GLY A 101 -15.96 10.73 -7.64
N PHE A 102 -14.75 11.02 -7.15
CA PHE A 102 -13.74 10.01 -6.84
C PHE A 102 -13.96 9.37 -5.47
N PRO A 103 -14.07 8.03 -5.39
CA PRO A 103 -14.13 7.33 -4.12
C PRO A 103 -12.76 7.32 -3.43
N TYR A 104 -12.76 7.17 -2.12
CA TYR A 104 -11.55 7.04 -1.33
C TYR A 104 -11.79 6.25 -0.04
N THR A 105 -10.70 5.72 0.50
CA THR A 105 -10.68 5.04 1.80
C THR A 105 -9.90 5.85 2.80
N LEU A 106 -10.42 5.94 4.01
CA LEU A 106 -9.83 6.64 5.14
C LEU A 106 -9.53 5.65 6.26
N PHE A 107 -8.25 5.46 6.56
CA PHE A 107 -7.81 4.67 7.69
C PHE A 107 -7.74 5.55 8.94
N VAL A 108 -8.39 5.14 10.03
CA VAL A 108 -8.50 5.94 11.27
C VAL A 108 -8.04 5.16 12.50
N SER A 109 -7.41 5.88 13.43
CA SER A 109 -7.11 5.38 14.78
C SER A 109 -8.09 5.92 15.82
N ILE A 110 -8.55 5.08 16.73
CA ILE A 110 -9.66 5.41 17.64
C ILE A 110 -9.25 6.35 18.77
N GLU A 111 -8.08 6.14 19.38
CA GLU A 111 -7.61 6.92 20.52
C GLU A 111 -7.48 8.41 20.21
N PRO A 112 -6.81 8.85 19.11
CA PRO A 112 -6.71 10.28 18.78
C PRO A 112 -8.07 10.97 18.60
N ILE A 113 -9.06 10.25 18.02
CA ILE A 113 -10.43 10.74 17.85
C ILE A 113 -11.13 10.88 19.20
N ARG A 114 -11.03 9.86 20.07
CA ARG A 114 -11.65 9.88 21.42
C ARG A 114 -11.03 10.93 22.33
N ALA A 115 -9.71 11.08 22.25
CA ALA A 115 -8.95 12.08 22.98
C ALA A 115 -9.14 13.51 22.42
N LYS A 116 -9.83 13.66 21.28
CA LYS A 116 -10.13 14.94 20.62
C LYS A 116 -8.88 15.75 20.32
N TYR A 117 -7.85 15.09 19.78
CA TYR A 117 -6.66 15.80 19.32
C TYR A 117 -7.03 16.83 18.26
N ALA A 118 -6.45 18.03 18.33
CA ALA A 118 -6.92 19.22 17.61
C ALA A 118 -6.93 19.09 16.07
N GLU A 119 -6.06 18.24 15.54
CA GLU A 119 -5.94 17.98 14.10
C GLU A 119 -6.75 16.78 13.62
N MET A 120 -7.40 16.03 14.53
CA MET A 120 -8.15 14.82 14.20
C MET A 120 -9.62 15.13 13.94
N MET A 121 -10.21 14.40 13.00
CA MET A 121 -11.64 14.47 12.77
C MET A 121 -12.43 13.98 13.99
N SER A 122 -13.58 14.61 14.21
CA SER A 122 -14.59 14.05 15.13
C SER A 122 -15.35 12.91 14.46
N TRP A 123 -15.95 12.03 15.28
CA TRP A 123 -16.91 11.03 14.77
C TRP A 123 -18.03 11.64 13.95
N LYS A 124 -18.53 12.83 14.30
CA LYS A 124 -19.56 13.52 13.50
C LYS A 124 -19.09 13.76 12.06
N ALA A 125 -17.84 14.18 11.87
CA ALA A 125 -17.25 14.38 10.54
C ALA A 125 -17.08 13.04 9.82
N LEU A 126 -16.54 12.02 10.48
CA LEU A 126 -16.36 10.68 9.88
C LEU A 126 -17.68 10.05 9.43
N LEU A 127 -18.74 10.15 10.25
CA LEU A 127 -20.08 9.67 9.86
C LEU A 127 -20.64 10.45 8.67
N GLN A 128 -20.35 11.76 8.57
CA GLN A 128 -20.77 12.55 7.42
C GLN A 128 -20.07 12.09 6.15
N LEU A 129 -18.74 11.93 6.19
CA LEU A 129 -17.95 11.43 5.05
C LEU A 129 -18.40 10.02 4.63
N SER A 130 -18.65 9.15 5.61
CA SER A 130 -19.19 7.81 5.36
C SER A 130 -20.52 7.84 4.61
N LYS A 131 -21.43 8.76 4.95
CA LYS A 131 -22.72 8.91 4.25
C LYS A 131 -22.57 9.49 2.85
N GLU A 132 -21.46 10.19 2.60
CA GLU A 132 -21.11 10.76 1.30
C GLU A 132 -20.24 9.81 0.45
N GLY A 133 -20.03 8.56 0.89
CA GLY A 133 -19.39 7.50 0.10
C GLY A 133 -17.95 7.18 0.46
N ALA A 134 -17.37 7.82 1.49
CA ALA A 134 -16.04 7.46 1.96
C ALA A 134 -16.04 6.09 2.68
N GLU A 135 -15.07 5.25 2.37
CA GLU A 135 -14.83 4.03 3.14
C GLU A 135 -14.03 4.36 4.41
N ILE A 136 -14.51 3.96 5.57
CA ILE A 136 -13.81 4.15 6.85
C ILE A 136 -13.21 2.81 7.27
N ALA A 137 -11.90 2.78 7.46
CA ALA A 137 -11.11 1.56 7.67
C ALA A 137 -10.12 1.72 8.84
N ASN A 138 -9.42 0.64 9.16
CA ASN A 138 -8.69 0.47 10.42
C ASN A 138 -7.25 0.99 10.34
N HIS A 139 -6.83 1.81 11.30
CA HIS A 139 -5.44 2.24 11.45
C HIS A 139 -4.88 1.98 12.85
N SER A 140 -5.22 0.80 13.41
CA SER A 140 -4.99 0.42 14.81
C SER A 140 -5.67 1.32 15.83
N TRP A 141 -5.50 1.00 17.11
CA TRP A 141 -6.17 1.74 18.17
C TRP A 141 -5.56 3.13 18.39
N GLY A 142 -4.24 3.21 18.53
CA GLY A 142 -3.52 4.43 18.93
C GLY A 142 -2.42 4.85 17.97
N HIS A 143 -2.40 4.33 16.74
CA HIS A 143 -1.30 4.54 15.79
C HIS A 143 0.06 4.05 16.34
N GLU A 144 0.03 2.95 17.10
CA GLU A 144 1.19 2.36 17.74
C GLU A 144 2.05 1.54 16.76
N HIS A 145 3.37 1.47 17.00
CA HIS A 145 4.26 0.58 16.26
C HIS A 145 3.90 -0.88 16.53
N LEU A 146 3.15 -1.53 15.64
CA LEU A 146 2.56 -2.84 15.90
C LEU A 146 3.59 -3.94 16.13
N ILE A 147 4.77 -3.85 15.52
CA ILE A 147 5.84 -4.83 15.69
C ILE A 147 6.58 -4.71 17.04
N ARG A 148 6.39 -3.60 17.77
CA ARG A 148 7.12 -3.33 19.01
C ARG A 148 6.42 -3.96 20.22
N ARG A 149 7.23 -4.61 21.04
CA ARG A 149 6.82 -5.13 22.35
C ARG A 149 7.08 -4.10 23.42
N SER A 150 6.21 -4.05 24.41
CA SER A 150 6.44 -3.30 25.64
C SER A 150 7.54 -3.97 26.48
N GLU A 151 8.15 -3.21 27.39
CA GLU A 151 9.15 -3.76 28.32
C GLU A 151 8.55 -4.91 29.15
N GLY A 152 9.24 -6.04 29.21
CA GLY A 152 8.77 -7.25 29.91
C GLY A 152 7.62 -8.00 29.23
N GLU A 153 7.14 -7.55 28.08
CA GLU A 153 6.02 -8.18 27.36
C GLU A 153 6.47 -9.44 26.62
N SER A 154 5.86 -10.58 26.95
CA SER A 154 6.07 -11.82 26.20
C SER A 154 5.47 -11.73 24.79
N ALA A 155 5.94 -12.57 23.88
CA ALA A 155 5.40 -12.63 22.51
C ALA A 155 3.88 -12.89 22.47
N ALA A 156 3.37 -13.71 23.41
CA ALA A 156 1.94 -14.02 23.50
C ALA A 156 1.12 -12.83 23.99
N GLN A 157 1.62 -12.10 25.00
CA GLN A 157 0.96 -10.88 25.49
C GLN A 157 0.94 -9.78 24.42
N TRP A 158 2.06 -9.58 23.72
CA TRP A 158 2.16 -8.66 22.60
C TRP A 158 1.13 -8.97 21.52
N MET A 159 1.08 -10.22 21.06
CA MET A 159 0.13 -10.62 20.01
C MET A 159 -1.31 -10.43 20.48
N SER A 160 -1.62 -10.85 21.72
CA SER A 160 -2.96 -10.68 22.29
C SER A 160 -3.38 -9.22 22.38
N ARG A 161 -2.49 -8.32 22.80
CA ARG A 161 -2.74 -6.87 22.85
C ARG A 161 -2.99 -6.29 21.47
N ILE A 162 -2.12 -6.59 20.49
CA ILE A 162 -2.25 -6.04 19.13
C ILE A 162 -3.51 -6.56 18.43
N GLU A 163 -3.80 -7.86 18.54
CA GLU A 163 -5.02 -8.46 17.99
C GLU A 163 -6.27 -7.83 18.61
N THR A 164 -6.30 -7.65 19.93
CA THR A 164 -7.41 -6.97 20.62
C THR A 164 -7.58 -5.54 20.12
N ASN A 165 -6.51 -4.74 20.05
CA ASN A 165 -6.55 -3.36 19.56
C ASN A 165 -7.14 -3.25 18.15
N ILE A 166 -6.74 -4.14 17.24
CA ILE A 166 -7.21 -4.14 15.85
C ILE A 166 -8.69 -4.53 15.79
N LEU A 167 -9.10 -5.57 16.51
CA LEU A 167 -10.49 -6.05 16.54
C LEU A 167 -11.43 -5.02 17.19
N GLU A 168 -11.02 -4.39 18.29
CA GLU A 168 -11.79 -3.33 18.93
C GLU A 168 -11.90 -2.09 18.04
N THR A 169 -10.84 -1.74 17.30
CA THR A 169 -10.89 -0.64 16.33
C THR A 169 -11.91 -0.91 15.24
N GLU A 170 -11.92 -2.13 14.66
CA GLU A 170 -12.91 -2.51 13.66
C GLU A 170 -14.34 -2.50 14.22
N ALA A 171 -14.53 -2.97 15.45
CA ALA A 171 -15.82 -2.97 16.12
C ALA A 171 -16.35 -1.54 16.36
N GLU A 172 -15.48 -0.61 16.75
CA GLU A 172 -15.85 0.80 16.94
C GLU A 172 -16.21 1.48 15.61
N ILE A 173 -15.45 1.25 14.54
CA ILE A 173 -15.79 1.73 13.19
C ILE A 173 -17.14 1.18 12.74
N SER A 174 -17.36 -0.13 12.91
CA SER A 174 -18.62 -0.79 12.54
C SER A 174 -19.81 -0.27 13.32
N LYS A 175 -19.66 -0.10 14.64
CA LYS A 175 -20.71 0.49 15.49
C LYS A 175 -21.05 1.92 15.09
N ALA A 176 -20.05 2.73 14.73
CA ALA A 176 -20.24 4.15 14.42
C ALA A 176 -20.78 4.38 13.00
N THR A 177 -20.32 3.61 12.03
CA THR A 177 -20.54 3.88 10.59
C THR A 177 -21.39 2.82 9.89
N GLY A 178 -21.53 1.63 10.48
CA GLY A 178 -22.10 0.45 9.82
C GLY A 178 -21.16 -0.26 8.85
N GLN A 179 -19.91 0.22 8.68
CA GLN A 179 -18.92 -0.35 7.79
C GLN A 179 -18.03 -1.38 8.51
N ASN A 180 -17.70 -2.49 7.85
CA ASN A 180 -16.86 -3.55 8.42
C ASN A 180 -15.99 -4.16 7.30
N HIS A 181 -15.08 -3.35 6.78
CA HIS A 181 -14.27 -3.71 5.61
C HIS A 181 -13.17 -4.70 5.94
N LYS A 182 -12.74 -4.78 7.21
CA LYS A 182 -11.58 -5.55 7.64
C LYS A 182 -10.33 -5.24 6.81
N MET A 183 -10.03 -3.95 6.65
CA MET A 183 -8.82 -3.46 6.00
C MET A 183 -8.01 -2.67 7.01
N LEU A 184 -6.76 -3.07 7.22
CA LEU A 184 -5.81 -2.41 8.12
C LEU A 184 -4.69 -1.76 7.29
N ALA A 185 -4.53 -0.45 7.41
CA ALA A 185 -3.25 0.17 7.09
C ALA A 185 -2.33 0.01 8.29
N TYR A 186 -1.15 -0.59 8.11
CA TYR A 186 -0.18 -0.72 9.19
C TYR A 186 0.38 0.67 9.53
N PRO A 187 0.28 1.14 10.80
CA PRO A 187 0.98 2.34 11.24
C PRO A 187 2.46 2.28 10.84
N TYR A 188 2.97 3.38 10.28
CA TYR A 188 4.34 3.50 9.75
C TYR A 188 4.70 2.51 8.62
N GLY A 189 3.75 1.70 8.13
CA GLY A 189 3.99 0.61 7.19
C GLY A 189 4.75 -0.58 7.79
N GLU A 190 4.79 -0.68 9.12
CA GLU A 190 5.56 -1.72 9.83
C GLU A 190 4.68 -2.94 10.11
N TYR A 191 5.13 -4.10 9.65
CA TYR A 191 4.52 -5.40 9.92
C TYR A 191 5.60 -6.45 10.08
N ASN A 192 5.22 -7.66 10.45
CA ASN A 192 6.06 -8.86 10.46
C ASN A 192 5.21 -10.09 10.12
N GLN A 193 5.84 -11.24 9.92
CA GLN A 193 5.12 -12.46 9.53
C GLN A 193 4.00 -12.84 10.54
N ALA A 194 4.23 -12.64 11.83
CA ALA A 194 3.25 -12.99 12.87
C ALA A 194 1.98 -12.10 12.79
N LEU A 195 2.12 -10.83 12.42
CA LEU A 195 1.00 -9.92 12.19
C LEU A 195 0.24 -10.26 10.91
N GLU A 196 0.95 -10.62 9.82
CA GLU A 196 0.30 -11.08 8.59
C GLU A 196 -0.55 -12.33 8.85
N ASP A 197 0.00 -13.31 9.56
CA ASP A 197 -0.72 -14.52 9.94
C ASP A 197 -1.97 -14.20 10.78
N MET A 198 -1.85 -13.25 11.73
CA MET A 198 -2.98 -12.80 12.55
C MET A 198 -4.06 -12.11 11.72
N LEU A 199 -3.69 -11.22 10.80
CA LEU A 199 -4.66 -10.59 9.89
C LEU A 199 -5.37 -11.64 9.03
N SER A 200 -4.61 -12.56 8.43
CA SER A 200 -5.18 -13.62 7.60
C SER A 200 -6.17 -14.48 8.38
N ARG A 201 -5.87 -14.87 9.62
CA ARG A 201 -6.79 -15.66 10.48
C ARG A 201 -8.08 -14.91 10.79
N ASN A 202 -8.02 -13.58 10.94
CA ASN A 202 -9.18 -12.74 11.24
C ASN A 202 -9.92 -12.24 9.98
N GLY A 203 -9.44 -12.59 8.79
CA GLY A 203 -10.01 -12.20 7.50
C GLY A 203 -9.73 -10.75 7.12
N PHE A 204 -8.66 -10.16 7.65
CA PHE A 204 -8.22 -8.82 7.32
C PHE A 204 -7.32 -8.78 6.08
N VAL A 205 -7.35 -7.64 5.40
CA VAL A 205 -6.34 -7.22 4.42
C VAL A 205 -5.40 -6.23 5.09
N GLY A 206 -4.12 -6.34 4.78
CA GLY A 206 -3.07 -5.46 5.28
C GLY A 206 -2.50 -4.57 4.18
N LEU A 207 -2.33 -3.28 4.46
CA LEU A 207 -1.71 -2.31 3.57
C LEU A 207 -0.43 -1.77 4.19
N GLY A 208 0.68 -1.97 3.49
CA GLY A 208 1.98 -1.43 3.90
C GLY A 208 2.26 -0.06 3.27
N GLN A 209 3.52 0.36 3.33
CA GLN A 209 4.02 1.61 2.72
C GLN A 209 5.14 1.36 1.70
N GLN A 210 5.37 0.10 1.33
CA GLN A 210 6.30 -0.29 0.28
C GLN A 210 5.73 0.05 -1.10
N SER A 211 6.58 0.60 -1.97
CA SER A 211 6.18 1.08 -3.30
C SER A 211 5.94 -0.07 -4.28
N GLY A 212 4.86 0.01 -5.05
CA GLY A 212 4.52 -0.96 -6.08
C GLY A 212 3.04 -0.90 -6.45
N ALA A 213 2.68 -1.51 -7.58
CA ALA A 213 1.28 -1.70 -7.92
C ALA A 213 0.75 -3.00 -7.29
N ALA A 214 -0.50 -2.95 -6.83
CA ALA A 214 -1.21 -4.06 -6.20
C ALA A 214 -1.95 -4.88 -7.26
N GLY A 215 -1.88 -6.21 -7.16
CA GLY A 215 -2.45 -7.07 -8.19
C GLY A 215 -2.47 -8.55 -7.83
N ALA A 216 -2.59 -9.39 -8.87
CA ALA A 216 -2.71 -10.84 -8.72
C ALA A 216 -1.49 -11.51 -8.07
N TYR A 217 -0.32 -10.86 -8.06
CA TYR A 217 0.91 -11.36 -7.43
C TYR A 217 1.16 -10.73 -6.05
N SER A 218 0.24 -9.89 -5.56
CA SER A 218 0.39 -9.25 -4.25
C SER A 218 -0.15 -10.13 -3.12
N SER A 219 0.54 -10.10 -1.97
CA SER A 219 -0.03 -10.61 -0.72
C SER A 219 -1.17 -9.70 -0.26
N LEU A 220 -2.34 -10.29 0.07
CA LEU A 220 -3.47 -9.54 0.64
C LEU A 220 -3.17 -8.99 2.05
N THR A 221 -2.17 -9.53 2.75
CA THR A 221 -1.75 -9.02 4.06
C THR A 221 -0.66 -7.97 3.95
N ALA A 222 -0.16 -7.66 2.75
CA ALA A 222 0.89 -6.67 2.55
C ALA A 222 0.76 -5.98 1.18
N LEU A 223 -0.41 -5.38 0.90
CA LEU A 223 -0.63 -4.64 -0.33
C LEU A 223 0.28 -3.38 -0.36
N PRO A 224 0.99 -3.14 -1.48
CA PRO A 224 1.88 -1.99 -1.62
C PRO A 224 1.09 -0.69 -1.85
N ARG A 225 1.68 0.43 -1.42
CA ARG A 225 1.14 1.78 -1.62
C ARG A 225 2.26 2.74 -2.02
N PHE A 226 1.91 3.78 -2.75
CA PHE A 226 2.80 4.91 -3.01
C PHE A 226 2.46 6.08 -2.09
N PRO A 227 3.35 6.45 -1.15
CA PRO A 227 3.22 7.69 -0.41
C PRO A 227 3.28 8.91 -1.36
N VAL A 228 2.33 9.83 -1.20
CA VAL A 228 2.23 11.08 -1.95
C VAL A 228 2.23 12.25 -0.96
N ALA A 229 3.42 12.63 -0.51
CA ALA A 229 3.64 13.72 0.44
C ALA A 229 5.04 14.31 0.27
N GLY A 230 5.21 15.57 0.63
CA GLY A 230 6.49 16.28 0.60
C GLY A 230 7.20 16.14 -0.76
N VAL A 231 8.43 15.62 -0.74
CA VAL A 231 9.23 15.39 -1.96
C VAL A 231 8.62 14.38 -2.95
N TYR A 232 7.62 13.61 -2.51
CA TYR A 232 6.92 12.62 -3.33
C TYR A 232 5.57 13.10 -3.86
N ALA A 233 5.16 14.33 -3.54
CA ALA A 233 3.90 14.93 -4.00
C ALA A 233 3.99 15.54 -5.42
N ASP A 234 5.19 15.71 -5.97
CA ASP A 234 5.37 16.26 -7.31
C ASP A 234 4.69 15.39 -8.38
N LEU A 235 3.87 16.03 -9.22
CA LEU A 235 3.06 15.37 -10.24
C LEU A 235 3.92 14.68 -11.30
N ALA A 236 5.07 15.24 -11.69
CA ALA A 236 5.92 14.61 -12.69
C ALA A 236 6.45 13.25 -12.19
N SER A 237 6.85 13.17 -10.92
CA SER A 237 7.24 11.91 -10.28
C SER A 237 6.06 10.95 -10.12
N LEU A 238 4.86 11.47 -9.81
CA LEU A 238 3.65 10.67 -9.61
C LEU A 238 3.21 9.97 -10.90
N LYS A 239 3.33 10.63 -12.06
CA LYS A 239 2.99 10.05 -13.37
C LYS A 239 3.71 8.74 -13.64
N VAL A 240 5.00 8.65 -13.27
CA VAL A 240 5.76 7.40 -13.41
C VAL A 240 5.20 6.29 -12.50
N LYS A 241 4.84 6.64 -11.27
CA LYS A 241 4.35 5.68 -10.26
C LYS A 241 2.97 5.14 -10.60
N ILE A 242 2.05 5.98 -11.05
CA ILE A 242 0.65 5.57 -11.36
C ILE A 242 0.52 4.67 -12.60
N HIS A 243 1.56 4.59 -13.43
CA HIS A 243 1.67 3.62 -14.52
C HIS A 243 2.50 2.37 -14.15
N SER A 244 2.76 2.14 -12.86
CA SER A 244 3.48 0.94 -12.42
C SER A 244 2.65 -0.33 -12.63
N LEU A 245 3.33 -1.40 -12.98
CA LEU A 245 2.75 -2.75 -13.13
C LEU A 245 3.06 -3.59 -11.88
N ASN A 246 2.17 -4.53 -11.57
CA ASN A 246 2.34 -5.46 -10.45
C ASN A 246 3.41 -6.50 -10.82
N MET A 247 4.59 -6.42 -10.20
CA MET A 247 5.71 -7.34 -10.47
C MET A 247 5.25 -8.79 -10.32
N PRO A 248 5.54 -9.68 -11.28
CA PRO A 248 4.98 -11.02 -11.28
C PRO A 248 5.80 -11.97 -10.39
N VAL A 249 5.82 -11.68 -9.10
CA VAL A 249 6.54 -12.45 -8.07
C VAL A 249 5.79 -13.76 -7.80
N LEU A 250 6.45 -14.89 -8.07
CA LEU A 250 5.94 -16.23 -7.78
C LEU A 250 6.33 -16.71 -6.39
N SER A 251 7.52 -16.31 -5.91
CA SER A 251 7.97 -16.60 -4.55
C SER A 251 8.98 -15.54 -4.07
N ILE A 252 9.08 -15.41 -2.74
CA ILE A 252 9.96 -14.47 -2.04
C ILE A 252 10.62 -15.15 -0.84
N MET A 253 11.91 -14.89 -0.62
CA MET A 253 12.63 -15.33 0.56
C MET A 253 13.74 -14.35 0.96
N PRO A 254 13.86 -13.93 2.24
CA PRO A 254 12.85 -14.09 3.29
C PRO A 254 11.64 -13.17 3.05
N SER A 255 10.47 -13.58 3.53
CA SER A 255 9.24 -12.78 3.47
C SER A 255 9.08 -11.84 4.67
N ASP A 256 9.51 -12.25 5.87
CA ASP A 256 9.39 -11.46 7.11
C ASP A 256 10.22 -10.16 6.98
N PRO A 257 9.58 -8.98 6.95
CA PRO A 257 10.29 -7.71 6.86
C PRO A 257 11.04 -7.35 8.15
N GLU A 258 10.71 -7.94 9.30
CA GLU A 258 11.37 -7.61 10.56
C GLU A 258 12.75 -8.27 10.65
N LEU A 259 13.80 -7.45 10.69
CA LEU A 259 15.17 -7.91 10.82
C LEU A 259 15.49 -8.28 12.26
N LYS A 260 16.07 -9.47 12.46
CA LYS A 260 16.37 -10.06 13.77
C LYS A 260 17.80 -10.62 13.79
N ASP A 261 18.25 -10.99 14.99
CA ASP A 261 19.43 -11.83 15.21
C ASP A 261 20.74 -11.31 14.60
N GLY A 262 20.88 -9.98 14.50
CA GLY A 262 22.10 -9.36 13.97
C GLY A 262 22.24 -9.41 12.45
N ASN A 263 21.26 -9.95 11.71
CA ASN A 263 21.28 -9.95 10.26
C ASN A 263 20.68 -8.65 9.69
N TRP A 264 21.51 -7.63 9.55
CA TRP A 264 21.10 -6.31 9.03
C TRP A 264 21.26 -6.15 7.52
N ARG A 265 21.60 -7.23 6.82
CA ARG A 265 21.82 -7.25 5.37
C ARG A 265 21.12 -8.47 4.77
N PRO A 266 19.78 -8.54 4.82
CA PRO A 266 19.05 -9.68 4.29
C PRO A 266 19.41 -9.88 2.81
N GLU A 267 19.68 -11.12 2.43
CA GLU A 267 19.72 -11.53 1.04
C GLU A 267 18.28 -11.85 0.62
N LEU A 268 17.72 -11.00 -0.23
CA LEU A 268 16.40 -11.19 -0.80
C LEU A 268 16.53 -12.01 -2.08
N LYS A 269 15.76 -13.09 -2.18
CA LYS A 269 15.60 -13.92 -3.37
C LYS A 269 14.16 -13.82 -3.86
N LEU A 270 13.98 -13.60 -5.15
CA LEU A 270 12.68 -13.59 -5.81
C LEU A 270 12.69 -14.55 -6.99
N THR A 271 11.65 -15.36 -7.11
CA THR A 271 11.32 -16.07 -8.35
C THR A 271 10.22 -15.31 -9.08
N LEU A 272 10.39 -15.06 -10.38
CA LEU A 272 9.46 -14.28 -11.20
C LEU A 272 8.85 -15.11 -12.34
N ASP A 273 7.65 -14.73 -12.78
CA ASP A 273 7.14 -15.10 -14.10
C ASP A 273 7.89 -14.28 -15.17
N MET A 274 8.60 -14.98 -16.05
CA MET A 274 9.49 -14.35 -17.04
C MET A 274 8.78 -14.00 -18.35
N SER A 275 7.48 -14.26 -18.47
CA SER A 275 6.71 -14.10 -19.71
C SER A 275 6.87 -12.70 -20.31
N ASP A 276 6.80 -11.66 -19.48
CA ASP A 276 6.77 -10.26 -19.92
C ASP A 276 7.97 -9.41 -19.46
N ILE A 277 9.08 -10.04 -19.04
CA ILE A 277 10.27 -9.31 -18.53
C ILE A 277 11.59 -9.82 -19.14
N TYR A 278 12.49 -8.88 -19.44
CA TYR A 278 13.87 -9.21 -19.84
C TYR A 278 14.81 -9.11 -18.63
N PRO A 279 15.39 -10.23 -18.14
CA PRO A 279 16.16 -10.25 -16.90
C PRO A 279 17.32 -9.23 -16.85
N HIS A 280 18.01 -9.02 -17.98
CA HIS A 280 19.14 -8.10 -18.07
C HIS A 280 18.77 -6.62 -17.86
N GLN A 281 17.50 -6.25 -18.06
CA GLN A 281 17.01 -4.87 -17.88
C GLN A 281 16.63 -4.57 -16.43
N MET A 282 16.59 -5.57 -15.55
CA MET A 282 16.24 -5.36 -14.15
C MET A 282 17.27 -4.49 -13.43
N MET A 283 16.77 -3.60 -12.58
CA MET A 283 17.56 -2.77 -11.68
C MET A 283 16.92 -2.77 -10.30
N CYS A 284 17.75 -2.95 -9.26
CA CYS A 284 17.33 -2.76 -7.89
C CYS A 284 17.95 -1.49 -7.29
N PHE A 285 17.31 -0.93 -6.29
CA PHE A 285 17.70 0.28 -5.57
C PHE A 285 17.56 0.02 -4.09
N ILE A 286 18.69 0.05 -3.40
CA ILE A 286 18.74 -0.17 -1.96
C ILE A 286 18.77 1.20 -1.30
N GLN A 287 17.85 1.44 -0.36
CA GLN A 287 17.76 2.73 0.32
C GLN A 287 19.11 3.10 0.97
N GLY A 288 19.60 4.31 0.65
CA GLY A 288 20.89 4.79 1.14
C GLY A 288 22.13 4.19 0.47
N GLN A 289 21.97 3.24 -0.48
CA GLN A 289 23.09 2.54 -1.13
C GLN A 289 23.02 2.57 -2.67
N GLY A 290 21.99 3.21 -3.24
CA GLY A 290 21.90 3.47 -4.68
C GLY A 290 21.46 2.26 -5.52
N ALA A 291 21.73 2.35 -6.82
CA ALA A 291 21.32 1.36 -7.81
C ALA A 291 22.30 0.17 -7.85
N LYS A 292 21.76 -1.04 -7.95
CA LYS A 292 22.51 -2.29 -7.97
C LYS A 292 21.86 -3.30 -8.91
N LYS A 293 22.65 -3.98 -9.72
CA LYS A 293 22.19 -5.11 -10.54
C LYS A 293 21.94 -6.34 -9.63
N PRO A 294 20.80 -7.03 -9.77
CA PRO A 294 20.60 -8.30 -9.07
C PRO A 294 21.52 -9.40 -9.62
N LEU A 295 21.81 -10.40 -8.80
CA LEU A 295 22.49 -11.62 -9.19
C LEU A 295 21.46 -12.66 -9.63
N TRP A 296 21.40 -12.98 -10.92
CA TRP A 296 20.53 -14.05 -11.41
C TRP A 296 21.12 -15.41 -11.04
N LEU A 297 20.35 -16.21 -10.30
CA LEU A 297 20.72 -17.55 -9.82
C LEU A 297 20.25 -18.64 -10.80
N SER A 298 19.20 -18.35 -11.56
CA SER A 298 18.64 -19.19 -12.63
C SER A 298 18.00 -18.31 -13.71
N GLU A 299 17.26 -18.90 -14.65
CA GLU A 299 16.51 -18.17 -15.68
C GLU A 299 15.38 -17.30 -15.11
N ASN A 300 14.86 -17.62 -13.92
CA ASN A 300 13.71 -16.97 -13.32
C ASN A 300 13.89 -16.56 -11.84
N GLU A 301 15.02 -16.87 -11.23
CA GLU A 301 15.33 -16.50 -9.85
C GLU A 301 16.53 -15.55 -9.80
N PHE A 302 16.42 -14.50 -8.99
CA PHE A 302 17.53 -13.61 -8.68
C PHE A 302 17.66 -13.35 -7.18
N SER A 303 18.86 -12.98 -6.75
CA SER A 303 19.12 -12.45 -5.42
C SER A 303 19.63 -11.00 -5.43
N ILE A 304 19.32 -10.27 -4.37
CA ILE A 304 19.80 -8.91 -4.12
C ILE A 304 20.09 -8.73 -2.63
N ARG A 305 21.19 -8.05 -2.32
CA ARG A 305 21.64 -7.84 -0.94
C ARG A 305 22.30 -6.46 -0.80
N ALA A 306 22.07 -5.82 0.34
CA ALA A 306 22.76 -4.60 0.74
C ALA A 306 24.28 -4.81 0.88
N GLU A 307 25.05 -3.79 0.53
CA GLU A 307 26.51 -3.73 0.68
C GLU A 307 26.90 -3.40 2.13
N PHE A 308 26.14 -2.49 2.75
CA PHE A 308 26.31 -2.10 4.14
C PHE A 308 25.08 -2.46 4.96
N ASP A 309 25.23 -2.53 6.27
CA ASP A 309 24.12 -2.77 7.19
C ASP A 309 23.01 -1.75 7.00
N LEU A 310 21.78 -2.24 7.00
CA LEU A 310 20.61 -1.38 7.03
C LEU A 310 20.54 -0.66 8.39
N PRO A 311 20.28 0.65 8.40
CA PRO A 311 20.20 1.42 9.63
C PRO A 311 18.98 0.98 10.47
N PRO A 312 18.97 1.26 11.79
CA PRO A 312 17.75 1.16 12.59
C PRO A 312 16.59 1.91 11.95
N GLY A 313 15.38 1.38 12.10
CA GLY A 313 14.17 1.89 11.46
C GLY A 313 13.84 1.19 10.15
N ARG A 314 13.16 1.91 9.26
CA ARG A 314 12.60 1.41 8.01
C ARG A 314 13.60 1.55 6.86
N SER A 315 13.76 0.48 6.10
CA SER A 315 14.57 0.39 4.88
C SER A 315 13.79 -0.34 3.80
N ARG A 316 14.26 -0.28 2.55
CA ARG A 316 13.64 -1.01 1.44
C ARG A 316 14.62 -1.40 0.36
N TYR A 317 14.31 -2.52 -0.29
CA TYR A 317 14.88 -2.91 -1.58
C TYR A 317 13.79 -2.74 -2.64
N ASN A 318 13.97 -1.78 -3.55
CA ASN A 318 13.07 -1.62 -4.70
C ASN A 318 13.70 -2.30 -5.90
N CYS A 319 12.94 -3.05 -6.69
CA CYS A 319 13.39 -3.58 -7.97
C CYS A 319 12.38 -3.22 -9.06
N THR A 320 12.88 -2.77 -10.19
CA THR A 320 12.08 -2.35 -11.34
C THR A 320 12.60 -3.00 -12.62
N VAL A 321 11.69 -3.31 -13.54
CA VAL A 321 12.01 -3.83 -14.87
C VAL A 321 10.93 -3.37 -15.85
N PRO A 322 11.27 -2.91 -17.06
CA PRO A 322 10.27 -2.58 -18.07
C PRO A 322 9.52 -3.83 -18.53
N SER A 323 8.25 -3.65 -18.90
CA SER A 323 7.46 -4.70 -19.57
C SER A 323 7.90 -4.88 -21.03
N LYS A 324 7.79 -6.11 -21.58
CA LYS A 324 8.02 -6.38 -23.00
C LYS A 324 6.85 -5.91 -23.87
N THR A 325 5.64 -5.98 -23.34
CA THR A 325 4.39 -5.85 -24.10
C THR A 325 3.57 -4.61 -23.74
N LYS A 326 3.80 -4.01 -22.57
CA LYS A 326 3.08 -2.82 -22.06
C LYS A 326 4.04 -1.65 -21.87
N SER A 327 3.48 -0.44 -21.88
CA SER A 327 4.19 0.74 -21.40
C SER A 327 4.30 0.72 -19.87
N GLY A 328 5.46 1.10 -19.34
CA GLY A 328 5.69 1.23 -17.90
C GLY A 328 6.65 0.19 -17.33
N TYR A 329 6.72 0.15 -16.00
CA TYR A 329 7.66 -0.69 -15.26
C TYR A 329 6.91 -1.57 -14.28
N TYR A 330 7.26 -2.86 -14.26
CA TYR A 330 6.98 -3.70 -13.11
C TYR A 330 7.76 -3.15 -11.91
N TRP A 331 7.06 -2.91 -10.81
CA TRP A 331 7.63 -2.32 -9.61
C TRP A 331 7.39 -3.23 -8.41
N PHE A 332 8.48 -3.62 -7.76
CA PHE A 332 8.47 -4.39 -6.52
C PHE A 332 9.26 -3.64 -5.45
N SER A 333 8.78 -3.67 -4.21
CA SER A 333 9.52 -3.19 -3.06
C SER A 333 9.34 -4.15 -1.90
N GLN A 334 10.45 -4.62 -1.34
CA GLN A 334 10.44 -5.30 -0.04
C GLN A 334 10.78 -4.27 1.04
N ALA A 335 9.91 -4.14 2.03
CA ALA A 335 10.19 -3.39 3.25
C ALA A 335 11.09 -4.22 4.17
N TRP A 336 11.95 -3.52 4.90
CA TRP A 336 12.75 -4.09 5.99
C TRP A 336 12.65 -3.17 7.19
N VAL A 337 12.46 -3.74 8.38
CA VAL A 337 12.39 -2.98 9.62
C VAL A 337 13.39 -3.54 10.60
N ARG A 338 14.38 -2.71 10.95
CA ARG A 338 15.31 -2.99 12.04
C ARG A 338 14.79 -2.29 13.29
N VAL A 339 14.14 -3.02 14.18
CA VAL A 339 13.68 -2.46 15.45
C VAL A 339 14.91 -1.99 16.24
N GLY A 340 15.03 -0.68 16.42
CA GLY A 340 16.08 -0.10 17.26
C GLY A 340 15.86 -0.44 18.74
N PRO A 341 16.88 -0.25 19.61
CA PRO A 341 16.63 -0.23 21.04
C PRO A 341 15.51 0.76 21.34
N ALA A 342 14.64 0.46 22.29
CA ALA A 342 13.50 1.29 22.65
C ALA A 342 13.95 2.71 23.03
N SER A 343 14.06 3.61 22.06
CA SER A 343 14.22 5.02 22.32
C SER A 343 12.86 5.55 22.72
N ALA A 344 12.79 6.09 23.94
CA ALA A 344 11.62 6.77 24.49
C ALA A 344 10.99 7.67 23.41
N GLY A 345 9.68 7.49 23.21
CA GLY A 345 8.91 7.96 22.06
C GLY A 345 9.31 9.34 21.56
N ARG A 346 9.71 9.39 20.30
CA ARG A 346 9.63 10.56 19.41
C ARG A 346 9.52 10.04 17.99
N GLU A 347 8.31 10.08 17.44
CA GLU A 347 8.00 10.70 16.14
C GLU A 347 6.57 11.25 16.25
#